data_AF-A0A355SFN6-F1
#
_entry.id   AF-A0A355SFN6-F1
#
_cell.length_a   1.000
_cell.length_b   1.000
_cell.length_c   1.000
_cell.angle_alpha   90.00
_cell.angle_beta   90.00
_cell.angle_gamma   90.00
#
_symmetry.space_group_name_H-M   'P 1'
#
loop_
_entity.id
_entity.type
_entity.pdbx_description
1 polymer ?
#
loop_
_entity_poly.entity_id
_entity_poly.type
_entity_poly.pdbx_seq_one_letter_code
_entity_poly.pdbx_strand_id
1 'polypeptide(L)'
;MGEKGLIKKMGVIIVGIIVFVGIAVIALLIISGVFEKSAYLKPWKKDYAQKFDDPRIQLTAYGLLAANGHNMQPWKIRLDKDDSMVFYLYADSDRLTDEVDHFARQMIVTKDNTRLSQVKSGMLYSMLILEAQRQGFVMQPLSQVLEEYPEMKKLYSGIHRDYAPEGETIQMLIRLGKPTKKVPQSMRRDVMDLIVRE
;
A
#
# COMPACT_ATOMS: atom_id res chain seq x y z
N MET A 1 24.32 -66.82 -11.91
CA MET A 1 23.08 -66.06 -12.24
C MET A 1 23.25 -65.57 -13.67
N GLY A 2 22.46 -66.07 -14.63
CA GLY A 2 22.72 -65.85 -16.06
C GLY A 2 22.65 -64.38 -16.45
N GLU A 3 23.55 -63.94 -17.33
CA GLU A 3 23.72 -62.56 -17.84
C GLU A 3 22.38 -61.91 -18.24
N LYS A 4 21.49 -62.69 -18.87
CA LYS A 4 20.11 -62.27 -19.22
C LYS A 4 19.24 -61.88 -18.01
N GLY A 5 19.42 -62.53 -16.86
CA GLY A 5 18.70 -62.22 -15.62
C GLY A 5 19.19 -60.95 -14.92
N LEU A 6 20.46 -60.60 -15.09
CA LEU A 6 21.05 -59.37 -14.55
C LEU A 6 20.57 -58.15 -15.35
N ILE A 7 20.57 -58.24 -16.69
CA ILE A 7 20.06 -57.21 -17.60
C ILE A 7 18.58 -56.93 -17.32
N LYS A 8 17.78 -57.98 -17.08
CA LYS A 8 16.34 -57.84 -16.76
C LYS A 8 16.11 -57.11 -15.42
N LYS A 9 16.92 -57.39 -14.40
CA LYS A 9 16.85 -56.68 -13.10
C LYS A 9 17.28 -55.20 -13.22
N MET A 10 18.35 -54.91 -13.96
CA MET A 10 18.79 -53.53 -14.20
C MET A 10 17.74 -52.72 -14.96
N GLY A 11 17.10 -53.32 -15.96
CA GLY A 11 16.00 -52.67 -16.69
C GLY A 11 14.84 -52.28 -15.78
N VAL A 12 14.43 -53.15 -14.84
CA VAL A 12 13.37 -52.84 -13.87
C VAL A 12 13.76 -51.70 -12.92
N ILE A 13 15.01 -51.66 -12.46
CA ILE A 13 15.50 -50.58 -11.59
C ILE A 13 15.51 -49.24 -12.33
N ILE A 14 15.99 -49.21 -13.58
CA ILE A 14 16.04 -48.00 -14.40
C ILE A 14 14.63 -47.46 -14.64
N VAL A 15 13.68 -48.34 -15.01
CA VAL A 15 12.27 -47.96 -15.17
C VAL A 15 11.69 -47.42 -13.86
N GLY A 16 11.99 -48.05 -12.73
CA GLY A 16 11.57 -47.58 -11.40
C GLY A 16 12.09 -46.18 -11.07
N ILE A 17 13.36 -45.90 -11.36
CA ILE A 17 13.98 -44.58 -11.18
C ILE A 17 13.32 -43.54 -12.08
N ILE A 18 13.12 -43.85 -13.37
CA ILE A 18 12.47 -42.93 -14.32
C ILE A 18 11.06 -42.57 -13.85
N VAL A 19 10.28 -43.57 -13.41
CA VAL A 19 8.94 -43.34 -12.88
C VAL A 19 8.99 -42.49 -11.61
N PHE A 20 9.90 -42.77 -10.69
CA PHE A 20 10.05 -41.99 -9.46
C PHE A 20 10.43 -40.54 -9.74
N VAL A 21 11.40 -40.30 -10.62
CA VAL A 21 11.80 -38.95 -11.03
C VAL A 21 10.65 -38.23 -11.73
N GLY A 22 9.90 -38.93 -12.61
CA GLY A 22 8.72 -38.37 -13.26
C GLY A 22 7.65 -37.92 -12.26
N ILE A 23 7.35 -38.75 -11.25
CA ILE A 23 6.41 -38.41 -10.18
C ILE A 23 6.93 -37.22 -9.36
N ALA A 24 8.21 -37.21 -9.00
CA ALA A 24 8.82 -36.12 -8.24
C ALA A 24 8.78 -34.78 -9.00
N VAL A 25 9.06 -34.78 -10.30
CA VAL A 25 8.99 -33.58 -11.15
C VAL A 25 7.54 -33.10 -11.27
N ILE A 26 6.57 -33.99 -11.48
CA ILE A 26 5.15 -33.62 -11.53
C ILE A 26 4.71 -33.02 -10.19
N ALA A 27 5.10 -33.63 -9.06
CA ALA A 27 4.82 -33.09 -7.73
C ALA A 27 5.43 -31.70 -7.54
N LEU A 28 6.68 -31.49 -7.98
CA LEU A 28 7.33 -30.17 -7.95
C LEU A 28 6.60 -29.15 -8.80
N LEU A 29 6.12 -29.51 -10.01
CA LEU A 29 5.36 -28.60 -10.88
C LEU A 29 3.99 -28.23 -10.29
N ILE A 30 3.35 -29.16 -9.58
CA ILE A 30 2.10 -28.88 -8.85
C ILE A 30 2.39 -27.95 -7.68
N ILE A 31 3.41 -28.23 -6.86
CA ILE A 31 3.81 -27.40 -5.71
C ILE A 31 4.26 -26.01 -6.17
N SER A 32 4.94 -25.90 -7.31
CA SER A 32 5.36 -24.61 -7.86
C SER A 32 4.20 -23.80 -8.44
N GLY A 33 2.98 -24.35 -8.47
CA GLY A 33 1.81 -23.65 -8.99
C GLY A 33 1.83 -23.43 -10.50
N VAL A 34 2.54 -24.27 -11.28
CA VAL A 34 2.63 -24.11 -12.74
C VAL A 34 1.26 -24.20 -13.43
N PHE A 35 0.31 -24.87 -12.78
CA PHE A 35 -1.07 -25.00 -13.24
C PHE A 35 -2.04 -24.04 -12.57
N GLU A 36 -1.56 -23.17 -11.66
CA GLU A 36 -2.45 -22.24 -10.97
C GLU A 36 -2.90 -21.10 -11.88
N LYS A 37 -4.18 -20.77 -11.78
CA LYS A 37 -4.76 -19.69 -12.59
C LYS A 37 -4.29 -18.36 -12.04
N SER A 38 -3.90 -17.43 -12.92
CA SER A 38 -3.46 -16.07 -12.59
C SER A 38 -4.60 -15.19 -12.04
N ALA A 39 -5.19 -15.57 -10.91
CA ALA A 39 -6.33 -14.90 -10.30
C ALA A 39 -6.01 -13.44 -9.92
N TYR A 40 -4.74 -13.13 -9.64
CA TYR A 40 -4.24 -11.78 -9.39
C TYR A 40 -4.41 -10.82 -10.58
N LEU A 41 -4.62 -11.33 -11.81
CA LEU A 41 -4.91 -10.52 -12.98
C LEU A 41 -6.40 -10.17 -13.11
N LYS A 42 -7.29 -10.83 -12.36
CA LYS A 42 -8.74 -10.58 -12.44
C LYS A 42 -9.10 -9.12 -12.11
N PRO A 43 -8.53 -8.47 -11.08
CA PRO A 43 -8.80 -7.06 -10.77
C PRO A 43 -8.49 -6.08 -11.91
N TRP A 44 -7.57 -6.43 -12.81
CA TRP A 44 -7.15 -5.58 -13.93
C TRP A 44 -8.15 -5.56 -15.09
N LYS A 45 -9.14 -6.46 -15.10
CA LYS A 45 -10.17 -6.45 -16.14
C LYS A 45 -11.07 -5.24 -15.96
N LYS A 46 -11.36 -4.52 -17.06
CA LYS A 46 -12.23 -3.33 -17.04
C LYS A 46 -13.63 -3.59 -16.48
N ASP A 47 -14.10 -4.83 -16.64
CA ASP A 47 -15.39 -5.30 -16.16
C ASP A 47 -15.39 -5.78 -14.71
N TYR A 48 -14.24 -5.79 -14.03
CA TYR A 48 -14.10 -6.41 -12.72
C TYR A 48 -14.96 -5.73 -11.65
N ALA A 49 -14.89 -4.41 -11.56
CA ALA A 49 -15.67 -3.65 -10.59
C ALA A 49 -17.18 -3.72 -10.86
N GLN A 50 -17.60 -3.83 -12.13
CA GLN A 50 -19.02 -3.92 -12.50
C GLN A 50 -19.68 -5.27 -12.17
N LYS A 51 -18.91 -6.25 -11.67
CA LYS A 51 -19.43 -7.58 -11.25
C LYS A 51 -20.07 -7.57 -9.86
N PHE A 52 -19.90 -6.49 -9.10
CA PHE A 52 -20.38 -6.38 -7.74
C PHE A 52 -21.58 -5.46 -7.72
N ASP A 53 -22.70 -5.88 -7.12
CA ASP A 53 -23.89 -5.02 -7.04
C ASP A 53 -23.78 -3.98 -5.91
N ASP A 54 -22.99 -4.28 -4.87
CA ASP A 54 -22.77 -3.37 -3.75
C ASP A 54 -21.83 -2.22 -4.18
N PRO A 55 -22.30 -0.96 -4.16
CA PRO A 55 -21.51 0.20 -4.60
C PRO A 55 -20.22 0.39 -3.80
N ARG A 56 -20.17 -0.06 -2.53
CA ARG A 56 -18.98 0.00 -1.68
C ARG A 56 -17.91 -0.97 -2.16
N ILE A 57 -18.33 -2.16 -2.60
CA ILE A 57 -17.43 -3.17 -3.17
C ILE A 57 -16.98 -2.74 -4.57
N GLN A 58 -17.88 -2.15 -5.37
CA GLN A 58 -17.49 -1.56 -6.66
C GLN A 58 -16.42 -0.48 -6.46
N LEU A 59 -16.63 0.45 -5.54
CA LEU A 59 -15.68 1.53 -5.26
C LEU A 59 -14.33 0.99 -4.76
N THR A 60 -14.38 -0.02 -3.89
CA THR A 60 -13.18 -0.74 -3.42
C THR A 60 -12.44 -1.41 -4.57
N ALA A 61 -13.16 -2.06 -5.50
CA ALA A 61 -12.58 -2.72 -6.66
C ALA A 61 -11.90 -1.74 -7.62
N TYR A 62 -12.44 -0.52 -7.78
CA TYR A 62 -11.76 0.54 -8.52
C TYR A 62 -10.52 1.05 -7.79
N GLY A 63 -10.58 1.18 -6.46
CA GLY A 63 -9.44 1.60 -5.63
C GLY A 63 -8.33 0.54 -5.49
N LEU A 64 -8.64 -0.74 -5.68
CA LEU A 64 -7.72 -1.86 -5.53
C LEU A 64 -6.46 -1.76 -6.41
N LEU A 65 -6.57 -1.12 -7.58
CA LEU A 65 -5.45 -0.93 -8.50
C LEU A 65 -4.55 0.26 -8.15
N ALA A 66 -4.77 0.89 -6.99
CA ALA A 66 -3.89 1.95 -6.50
C ALA A 66 -2.45 1.44 -6.34
N ALA A 67 -1.50 2.19 -6.89
CA ALA A 67 -0.08 1.90 -6.73
C ALA A 67 0.32 1.98 -5.25
N ASN A 68 1.13 1.02 -4.79
CA ASN A 68 1.60 0.95 -3.40
C ASN A 68 2.99 0.31 -3.33
N GLY A 69 3.75 0.66 -2.29
CA GLY A 69 5.12 0.18 -2.08
C GLY A 69 5.18 -1.34 -2.03
N HIS A 70 6.10 -1.93 -2.78
CA HIS A 70 6.30 -3.39 -2.89
C HIS A 70 5.05 -4.19 -3.29
N ASN A 71 4.00 -3.51 -3.78
CA ASN A 71 2.71 -4.10 -4.09
C ASN A 71 2.06 -4.87 -2.92
N MET A 72 2.40 -4.51 -1.68
CA MET A 72 1.93 -5.17 -0.47
C MET A 72 0.46 -4.92 -0.16
N GLN A 73 -0.09 -3.82 -0.69
CA GLN A 73 -1.49 -3.40 -0.54
C GLN A 73 -1.90 -3.44 0.94
N PRO A 74 -1.27 -2.62 1.81
CA PRO A 74 -1.44 -2.69 3.26
C PRO A 74 -2.74 -2.01 3.72
N TRP A 75 -3.86 -2.36 3.09
CA TRP A 75 -5.17 -1.80 3.38
C TRP A 75 -6.23 -2.89 3.52
N LYS A 76 -7.15 -2.68 4.47
CA LYS A 76 -8.34 -3.51 4.71
C LYS A 76 -9.59 -2.64 4.64
N ILE A 77 -10.68 -3.20 4.11
CA ILE A 77 -11.99 -2.55 4.06
C ILE A 77 -12.96 -3.29 4.98
N ARG A 78 -13.72 -2.56 5.79
CA ARG A 78 -14.85 -3.09 6.56
C ARG A 78 -16.13 -2.43 6.09
N LEU A 79 -17.10 -3.23 5.68
CA LEU A 79 -18.42 -2.73 5.35
C LEU A 79 -19.21 -2.47 6.63
N ASP A 80 -19.91 -1.34 6.69
CA ASP A 80 -20.85 -1.08 7.77
C ASP A 80 -22.04 -2.05 7.65
N LYS A 81 -22.48 -2.59 8.79
CA LYS A 81 -23.55 -3.60 8.84
C LYS A 81 -24.93 -2.99 8.78
N ASP A 82 -25.06 -1.75 9.25
CA ASP A 82 -26.34 -1.07 9.45
C ASP A 82 -26.58 -0.04 8.34
N ASP A 83 -25.52 0.40 7.64
CA ASP A 83 -25.61 1.32 6.51
C ASP A 83 -24.92 0.77 5.24
N SER A 84 -25.74 0.47 4.22
CA SER A 84 -25.28 -0.07 2.93
C SER A 84 -24.46 0.91 2.07
N MET A 85 -24.33 2.17 2.49
CA MET A 85 -23.54 3.20 1.80
C MET A 85 -22.24 3.54 2.52
N VAL A 86 -21.98 2.93 3.69
CA VAL A 86 -20.78 3.20 4.49
C VAL A 86 -19.82 2.01 4.46
N PHE A 87 -18.54 2.30 4.25
CA PHE A 87 -17.44 1.40 4.54
C PHE A 87 -16.29 2.19 5.18
N TYR A 88 -15.44 1.47 5.89
CA TYR A 88 -14.26 1.99 6.57
C TYR A 88 -13.00 1.41 5.94
N LEU A 89 -11.97 2.25 5.77
CA LEU A 89 -10.66 1.87 5.27
C LEU A 89 -9.66 1.90 6.42
N TYR A 90 -8.95 0.79 6.61
CA TYR A 90 -7.93 0.60 7.65
C TYR A 90 -6.59 0.27 7.03
N ALA A 91 -5.52 0.60 7.75
CA ALA A 91 -4.21 0.01 7.48
C ALA A 91 -4.23 -1.49 7.86
N ASP A 92 -3.55 -2.31 7.06
CA ASP A 92 -3.32 -3.71 7.36
C ASP A 92 -1.91 -3.90 7.93
N SER A 93 -1.80 -4.04 9.25
CA SER A 93 -0.55 -4.24 9.96
C SER A 93 0.21 -5.49 9.49
N ASP A 94 -0.53 -6.52 9.04
CA ASP A 94 0.06 -7.79 8.59
C ASP A 94 0.79 -7.65 7.25
N ARG A 95 0.56 -6.52 6.56
CA ARG A 95 1.10 -6.23 5.22
C ARG A 95 2.03 -5.03 5.20
N LEU A 96 2.39 -4.48 6.36
CA LEU A 96 3.42 -3.47 6.47
C LEU A 96 4.78 -4.05 6.11
N THR A 97 5.63 -3.24 5.50
CA THR A 97 7.02 -3.60 5.18
C THR A 97 7.94 -2.97 6.20
N ASP A 98 8.05 -3.58 7.37
CA ASP A 98 8.79 -3.02 8.50
C ASP A 98 10.26 -2.72 8.13
N GLU A 99 10.88 -3.60 7.34
CA GLU A 99 12.25 -3.45 6.85
C GLU A 99 12.49 -2.20 5.99
N VAL A 100 11.45 -1.69 5.33
CA VAL A 100 11.56 -0.60 4.35
C VAL A 100 10.92 0.68 4.88
N ASP A 101 9.86 0.54 5.68
CA ASP A 101 9.10 1.65 6.25
C ASP A 101 8.62 1.32 7.67
N HIS A 102 9.57 1.04 8.56
CA HIS A 102 9.37 0.72 9.98
C HIS A 102 8.45 1.69 10.73
N PHE A 103 8.38 2.95 10.27
CA PHE A 103 7.60 4.01 10.92
C PHE A 103 6.34 4.39 10.14
N ALA A 104 5.96 3.62 9.11
CA ALA A 104 4.77 3.88 8.27
C ALA A 104 4.67 5.36 7.84
N ARG A 105 5.72 5.89 7.21
CA ARG A 105 6.03 7.33 6.99
C ARG A 105 5.08 8.10 6.04
N GLN A 106 3.83 7.66 5.91
CA GLN A 106 2.78 8.39 5.19
C GLN A 106 2.04 9.41 6.08
N MET A 107 2.33 9.48 7.39
CA MET A 107 1.81 10.48 8.34
C MET A 107 2.91 11.04 9.26
N ILE A 108 2.75 12.27 9.76
CA ILE A 108 3.57 12.84 10.85
C ILE A 108 2.70 12.94 12.11
N VAL A 109 3.05 12.19 13.16
CA VAL A 109 2.28 12.06 14.40
C VAL A 109 3.14 12.48 15.59
N THR A 110 2.55 13.18 16.57
CA THR A 110 3.21 13.62 17.80
C THR A 110 2.38 13.28 19.02
N LYS A 111 3.01 13.07 20.18
CA LYS A 111 2.29 12.76 21.44
C LYS A 111 1.37 13.88 21.94
N ASP A 112 1.60 15.11 21.48
CA ASP A 112 0.85 16.29 21.88
C ASP A 112 0.60 17.22 20.68
N ASN A 113 -0.30 18.20 20.85
CA ASN A 113 -0.57 19.26 19.87
C ASN A 113 0.07 20.61 20.26
N THR A 114 1.25 20.59 20.90
CA THR A 114 1.91 21.84 21.32
C THR A 114 2.45 22.62 20.13
N ARG A 115 2.64 23.94 20.30
CA ARG A 115 3.27 24.80 19.27
C ARG A 115 4.66 24.30 18.88
N LEU A 116 5.42 23.74 19.82
CA LEU A 116 6.72 23.15 19.54
C LEU A 116 6.61 21.92 18.62
N SER A 117 5.67 21.02 18.89
CA SER A 117 5.38 19.84 18.07
C SER A 117 4.91 20.21 16.67
N GLN A 118 4.09 21.25 16.55
CA GLN A 118 3.65 21.80 15.25
C GLN A 118 4.83 22.35 14.44
N VAL A 119 5.71 23.17 15.05
CA VAL A 119 6.89 23.73 14.37
C VAL A 119 7.84 22.62 13.92
N LYS A 120 8.14 21.65 14.80
CA LYS A 120 9.02 20.52 14.47
C LYS A 120 8.45 19.66 13.35
N SER A 121 7.14 19.42 13.36
CA SER A 121 6.45 18.66 12.30
C SER A 121 6.47 19.41 10.97
N GLY A 122 6.31 20.74 10.98
CA GLY A 122 6.49 21.59 9.82
C GLY A 122 7.91 21.52 9.24
N MET A 123 8.93 21.62 10.10
CA MET A 123 10.34 21.48 9.68
C MET A 123 10.62 20.11 9.04
N LEU A 124 10.11 19.03 9.65
CA LEU A 124 10.23 17.68 9.12
C LEU A 124 9.56 17.57 7.75
N TYR A 125 8.33 18.06 7.61
CA TYR A 125 7.64 18.08 6.32
C TYR A 125 8.41 18.88 5.25
N SER A 126 8.96 20.05 5.59
CA SER A 126 9.78 20.85 4.69
C SER A 126 11.01 20.08 4.19
N MET A 127 11.67 19.32 5.06
CA MET A 127 12.78 18.46 4.63
C MET A 127 12.30 17.34 3.70
N LEU A 128 11.20 16.67 4.05
CA LEU A 128 10.64 15.58 3.24
C LEU A 128 10.22 16.03 1.84
N ILE A 129 9.55 17.17 1.72
CA ILE A 129 9.09 17.66 0.41
C ILE A 129 10.25 18.09 -0.50
N LEU A 130 11.31 18.68 0.06
CA LEU A 130 12.51 19.05 -0.69
C LEU A 130 13.26 17.82 -1.19
N GLU A 131 13.39 16.79 -0.35
CA GLU A 131 14.05 15.54 -0.74
C GLU A 131 13.21 14.74 -1.75
N ALA A 132 11.89 14.69 -1.56
CA ALA A 132 10.98 14.09 -2.52
C ALA A 132 11.09 14.78 -3.90
N GLN A 133 11.13 16.11 -3.94
CA GLN A 133 11.35 16.88 -5.16
C GLN A 133 12.70 16.55 -5.82
N ARG A 134 13.79 16.47 -5.03
CA ARG A 134 15.14 16.11 -5.52
C ARG A 134 15.15 14.75 -6.22
N GLN A 135 14.34 13.81 -5.73
CA GLN A 135 14.20 12.46 -6.28
C GLN A 135 13.13 12.34 -7.38
N GLY A 136 12.49 13.44 -7.79
CA GLY A 136 11.46 13.44 -8.84
C GLY A 136 10.07 12.99 -8.37
N PHE A 137 9.83 12.98 -7.06
CA PHE A 137 8.51 12.79 -6.48
C PHE A 137 7.81 14.12 -6.17
N VAL A 138 6.50 14.06 -6.00
CA VAL A 138 5.65 15.16 -5.54
C VAL A 138 4.93 14.73 -4.27
N MET A 139 4.79 15.67 -3.33
CA MET A 139 4.04 15.49 -2.08
C MET A 139 2.86 16.45 -2.04
N GLN A 140 1.71 15.99 -1.56
CA GLN A 140 0.55 16.83 -1.29
C GLN A 140 0.06 16.62 0.15
N PRO A 141 -0.10 17.70 0.93
CA PRO A 141 -0.73 17.61 2.23
C PRO A 141 -2.25 17.48 2.08
N LEU A 142 -2.87 16.71 2.98
CA LEU A 142 -4.30 16.45 3.04
C LEU A 142 -4.84 16.96 4.38
N SER A 143 -4.76 18.26 4.60
CA SER A 143 -5.03 18.90 5.89
C SER A 143 -6.52 19.00 6.25
N GLN A 144 -7.44 18.89 5.29
CA GLN A 144 -8.87 19.10 5.53
C GLN A 144 -9.42 18.21 6.65
N VAL A 145 -9.08 16.92 6.63
CA VAL A 145 -9.54 15.94 7.64
C VAL A 145 -8.92 16.19 9.03
N LEU A 146 -7.89 17.02 9.11
CA LEU A 146 -7.18 17.40 10.33
C LEU A 146 -7.62 18.76 10.88
N GLU A 147 -8.58 19.43 10.25
CA GLU A 147 -9.06 20.73 10.72
C GLU A 147 -9.88 20.61 12.00
N GLU A 148 -9.63 21.51 12.96
CA GLU A 148 -10.24 21.50 14.30
C GLU A 148 -11.59 22.26 14.35
N TYR A 149 -12.21 22.53 13.19
CA TYR A 149 -13.51 23.19 13.12
C TYR A 149 -14.66 22.28 13.59
N PRO A 150 -15.75 22.82 14.17
CA PRO A 150 -16.90 22.02 14.61
C PRO A 150 -17.47 21.10 13.53
N GLU A 151 -17.53 21.58 12.28
CA GLU A 151 -18.05 20.86 11.12
C GLU A 151 -17.19 19.64 10.77
N MET A 152 -15.89 19.72 11.06
CA MET A 152 -14.90 18.68 10.77
C MET A 152 -14.73 17.71 11.95
N LYS A 153 -15.33 17.97 13.11
CA LYS A 153 -15.17 17.17 14.33
C LYS A 153 -15.38 15.66 14.10
N LYS A 154 -16.39 15.27 13.31
CA LYS A 154 -16.64 13.86 12.99
C LYS A 154 -15.46 13.24 12.20
N LEU A 155 -14.93 13.97 11.23
CA LEU A 155 -13.81 13.54 10.39
C LEU A 155 -12.50 13.54 11.18
N TYR A 156 -12.25 14.60 11.95
CA TYR A 156 -11.10 14.77 12.84
C TYR A 156 -11.04 13.68 13.92
N SER A 157 -12.13 13.46 14.65
CA SER A 157 -12.19 12.39 15.66
C SER A 157 -12.14 11.01 15.02
N GLY A 158 -12.68 10.85 13.81
CA GLY A 158 -12.60 9.59 13.07
C GLY A 158 -11.16 9.22 12.74
N ILE A 159 -10.41 10.14 12.12
CA ILE A 159 -9.02 9.88 11.75
C ILE A 159 -8.11 9.72 12.97
N HIS A 160 -8.31 10.50 14.05
CA HIS A 160 -7.53 10.34 15.27
C HIS A 160 -7.86 9.04 16.01
N ARG A 161 -9.13 8.62 16.06
CA ARG A 161 -9.50 7.31 16.61
C ARG A 161 -8.79 6.18 15.86
N ASP A 162 -8.71 6.27 14.54
CA ASP A 162 -8.24 5.17 13.70
C ASP A 162 -6.70 5.13 13.56
N TYR A 163 -6.03 6.28 13.65
CA TYR A 163 -4.58 6.42 13.38
C TYR A 163 -3.77 7.08 14.52
N ALA A 164 -4.41 7.51 15.60
CA ALA A 164 -3.79 8.06 16.82
C ALA A 164 -4.58 7.62 18.09
N PRO A 165 -4.77 6.31 18.30
CA PRO A 165 -5.67 5.78 19.34
C PRO A 165 -5.17 6.00 20.77
N GLU A 166 -3.89 6.31 20.98
CA GLU A 166 -3.32 6.58 22.30
C GLU A 166 -3.44 8.06 22.69
N GLY A 167 -4.22 8.84 21.93
CA GLY A 167 -4.42 10.26 22.16
C GLY A 167 -3.33 11.13 21.54
N GLU A 168 -2.58 10.60 20.57
CA GLU A 168 -1.63 11.37 19.80
C GLU A 168 -2.33 12.38 18.88
N THR A 169 -1.54 13.26 18.29
CA THR A 169 -1.99 14.25 17.32
C THR A 169 -1.39 13.94 15.96
N ILE A 170 -2.25 13.83 14.95
CA ILE A 170 -1.82 13.73 13.55
C ILE A 170 -1.54 15.15 13.06
N GLN A 171 -0.26 15.50 13.01
CA GLN A 171 0.20 16.84 12.63
C GLN A 171 0.10 17.06 11.12
N MET A 172 0.44 16.03 10.34
CA MET A 172 0.39 16.10 8.87
C MET A 172 -0.05 14.75 8.29
N LEU A 173 -1.00 14.80 7.36
CA LEU A 173 -1.36 13.70 6.48
C LEU A 173 -0.86 14.04 5.08
N ILE A 174 -0.09 13.16 4.46
CA ILE A 174 0.56 13.42 3.17
C ILE A 174 0.32 12.29 2.18
N ARG A 175 0.21 12.64 0.90
CA ARG A 175 0.35 11.68 -0.20
C ARG A 175 1.62 11.97 -1.00
N LEU A 176 2.32 10.91 -1.39
CA LEU A 176 3.58 10.95 -2.14
C LEU A 176 3.39 10.17 -3.45
N GLY A 177 3.92 10.67 -4.56
CA GLY A 177 3.88 9.93 -5.82
C GLY A 177 4.77 10.53 -6.91
N LYS A 178 4.90 9.82 -8.03
CA LYS A 178 5.53 10.37 -9.23
C LYS A 178 4.50 11.16 -10.03
N PRO A 179 4.82 12.37 -10.50
CA PRO A 179 3.90 13.15 -11.32
C PRO A 179 3.67 12.43 -12.66
N THR A 180 2.41 12.16 -13.00
CA THR A 180 2.03 11.55 -14.29
C THR A 180 1.81 12.59 -15.39
N LYS A 181 1.68 13.86 -15.00
CA LYS A 181 1.47 15.00 -15.87
C LYS A 181 2.32 16.17 -15.40
N LYS A 182 2.84 16.95 -16.34
CA LYS A 182 3.47 18.24 -16.03
C LYS A 182 2.37 19.26 -15.75
N VAL A 183 2.45 19.92 -14.60
CA VAL A 183 1.54 21.01 -14.23
C VAL A 183 2.30 22.35 -14.25
N PRO A 184 1.63 23.47 -14.56
CA PRO A 184 2.24 24.79 -14.43
C PRO A 184 2.71 25.02 -12.99
N GLN A 185 3.85 25.68 -12.83
CA GLN A 185 4.29 26.11 -11.51
C GLN A 185 3.33 27.20 -11.00
N SER A 186 2.91 27.07 -9.75
CA SER A 186 2.14 28.12 -9.08
C SER A 186 2.98 29.38 -8.93
N MET A 187 2.35 30.55 -9.06
CA MET A 187 3.02 31.84 -8.86
C MET A 187 3.75 31.90 -7.50
N ARG A 188 4.95 32.45 -7.51
CA ARG A 188 5.76 32.73 -6.32
C ARG A 188 6.19 34.20 -6.39
N ARG A 189 6.26 34.84 -5.23
CA ARG A 189 6.84 36.18 -5.10
C ARG A 189 8.32 36.13 -5.41
N ASP A 190 8.87 37.23 -5.91
CA ASP A 190 10.32 37.34 -6.01
C ASP A 190 10.92 37.33 -4.60
N VAL A 191 12.12 36.74 -4.46
CA VAL A 191 12.78 36.65 -3.16
C VAL A 191 13.12 38.02 -2.60
N MET A 192 13.41 38.99 -3.47
CA MET A 192 13.71 40.37 -3.08
C MET A 192 12.50 41.07 -2.46
N ASP A 193 11.28 40.67 -2.81
CA ASP A 193 10.06 41.17 -2.18
C ASP A 193 9.88 40.64 -0.74
N LEU A 194 10.60 39.59 -0.36
CA LEU A 194 10.54 38.96 0.96
C LEU A 194 11.62 39.49 1.92
N ILE A 195 12.65 40.17 1.39
CA ILE A 195 13.79 40.65 2.16
C ILE A 195 13.57 42.12 2.52
N VAL A 196 13.37 42.39 3.80
CA VAL A 196 13.46 43.75 4.34
C VAL A 196 14.93 44.03 4.64
N ARG A 197 15.49 45.07 4.01
CA ARG A 197 16.83 45.56 4.32
C ARG A 197 16.70 46.60 5.43
N GLU A 198 17.55 46.48 6.44
CA GLU A 198 17.77 47.54 7.43
C GLU A 198 18.41 48.78 6.78
#